data_AF-A0A257JLL1-F1
#
_entry.id   AF-A0A257JLL1-F1
#
_cell.length_a   1.000
_cell.length_b   1.000
_cell.length_c   1.000
_cell.angle_alpha   90.00
_cell.angle_beta   90.00
_cell.angle_gamma   90.00
#
_symmetry.space_group_name_H-M   'P 1'
#
loop_
_entity.id
_entity.type
_entity.pdbx_description
1 polymer ?
#
loop_
_entity_poly.entity_id
_entity_poly.type
_entity_poly.pdbx_seq_one_letter_code
_entity_poly.pdbx_strand_id
1 'polypeptide(L)' 'MKPTSISAEALFEAHRELLRWEWIAGHAHPERRFDDAAVRDAQSAADLVGYLNYIHPYRVQLVGRREVA' A
#
# COMPACT_ATOMS: atom_id res chain seq x y z
N MET A 1 2.27 18.08 -6.48
CA MET A 1 0.83 17.82 -6.23
C MET A 1 0.74 16.44 -5.58
N LYS A 2 0.00 16.26 -4.48
CA LYS A 2 -0.19 14.91 -3.92
C LYS A 2 -1.07 14.09 -4.88
N PRO A 3 -0.76 12.81 -5.14
CA PRO A 3 -1.65 11.94 -5.91
C PRO A 3 -3.02 11.92 -5.23
N THR A 4 -4.09 12.02 -6.02
CA THR A 4 -5.46 11.94 -5.51
C THR A 4 -5.91 10.51 -5.27
N SER A 5 -5.24 9.53 -5.89
CA SER A 5 -5.52 8.11 -5.72
C SER A 5 -4.27 7.29 -6.05
N ILE A 6 -4.12 6.14 -5.38
CA ILE A 6 -3.02 5.18 -5.58
C ILE A 6 -3.62 3.78 -5.63
N SER A 7 -3.36 3.02 -6.70
CA SER A 7 -3.71 1.59 -6.78
C SER A 7 -2.54 0.71 -6.38
N ALA A 8 -2.83 -0.55 -5.99
CA ALA A 8 -1.82 -1.55 -5.69
C ALA A 8 -0.88 -1.79 -6.89
N GLU A 9 -1.44 -1.92 -8.10
CA GLU A 9 -0.66 -2.09 -9.34
C GLU A 9 0.26 -0.90 -9.62
N ALA A 10 -0.26 0.32 -9.55
CA ALA A 10 0.53 1.52 -9.83
C ALA A 10 1.69 1.68 -8.83
N LEU A 11 1.44 1.40 -7.55
CA LEU A 11 2.48 1.39 -6.52
C LEU A 11 3.54 0.32 -6.82
N PHE A 12 3.10 -0.88 -7.18
CA PHE A 12 3.98 -2.01 -7.47
C PHE A 12 4.88 -1.74 -8.67
N GLU A 13 4.31 -1.37 -9.82
CA GLU A 13 5.08 -1.13 -11.04
C GLU A 13 6.06 0.05 -10.88
N ALA A 14 5.68 1.10 -10.15
CA ALA A 14 6.56 2.24 -9.91
C ALA A 14 7.85 1.90 -9.13
N HIS A 15 7.83 0.84 -8.31
CA HIS A 15 8.96 0.48 -7.44
C HIS A 15 9.53 -0.91 -7.70
N ARG A 16 8.97 -1.64 -8.67
CA ARG A 16 9.32 -3.03 -8.99
C ARG A 16 10.81 -3.24 -9.15
N GLU A 17 11.45 -2.43 -9.99
CA GLU A 17 12.89 -2.59 -10.28
C GLU A 17 13.76 -2.14 -9.11
N LEU A 18 13.43 -0.99 -8.51
CA LEU A 18 14.20 -0.39 -7.43
C LEU A 18 14.23 -1.30 -6.19
N LEU A 19 13.08 -1.85 -5.82
CA LEU A 19 12.91 -2.67 -4.63
C LEU A 19 12.94 -4.17 -4.93
N ARG A 20 13.08 -4.56 -6.20
CA ARG A 20 13.04 -5.94 -6.69
C ARG A 20 11.80 -6.69 -6.20
N TRP A 21 10.65 -6.03 -6.31
CA TRP A 21 9.40 -6.61 -5.87
C TRP A 21 8.91 -7.71 -6.81
N GLU A 22 8.26 -8.70 -6.21
CA GLU A 22 7.58 -9.79 -6.91
C GLU A 22 6.10 -9.78 -6.54
N TRP A 23 5.22 -9.92 -7.54
CA TRP A 23 3.79 -9.99 -7.31
C TRP A 23 3.40 -11.46 -7.15
N ILE A 24 3.12 -11.87 -5.92
CA ILE A 24 2.91 -13.28 -5.56
C ILE A 24 1.45 -13.73 -5.65
N ALA A 25 0.49 -12.83 -5.38
CA ALA A 25 -0.94 -13.17 -5.34
C ALA A 25 -1.85 -11.94 -5.53
N GLY A 26 -3.16 -12.15 -5.68
CA GLY A 26 -4.15 -11.06 -5.76
C GLY A 26 -4.29 -10.41 -7.14
N HIS A 27 -3.76 -11.05 -8.19
CA HIS A 27 -3.79 -10.55 -9.57
C HIS A 27 -5.20 -10.36 -10.16
N ALA A 28 -6.25 -10.88 -9.52
CA ALA A 28 -7.63 -10.72 -9.99
C ALA A 28 -8.23 -9.33 -9.70
N HIS A 29 -7.64 -8.58 -8.75
CA HIS A 29 -8.11 -7.25 -8.35
C HIS A 29 -6.95 -6.25 -8.18
N PRO A 30 -6.12 -6.05 -9.23
CA PRO A 30 -4.97 -5.13 -9.20
C PRO A 30 -5.37 -3.66 -8.99
N GLU A 31 -6.62 -3.32 -9.33
CA GLU A 31 -7.20 -1.99 -9.25
C GLU A 31 -7.55 -1.53 -7.83
N ARG A 32 -7.37 -2.38 -6.82
CA ARG A 32 -7.63 -2.00 -5.42
C ARG A 32 -6.83 -0.76 -5.04
N ARG A 33 -7.53 0.21 -4.46
CA ARG A 33 -6.98 1.53 -4.15
C ARG A 33 -6.77 1.70 -2.66
N PHE A 34 -5.85 2.59 -2.34
CA PHE A 34 -5.80 3.19 -1.02
C PHE A 34 -7.08 4.01 -0.80
N ASP A 35 -7.47 4.18 0.45
CA ASP A 35 -8.55 5.10 0.78
C ASP A 35 -8.15 6.53 0.36
N ASP A 36 -8.91 7.15 -0.55
CA ASP A 36 -8.57 8.45 -1.13
C ASP A 36 -8.53 9.55 -0.05
N ALA A 37 -9.33 9.45 1.01
CA ALA A 37 -9.26 10.38 2.14
C ALA A 37 -7.95 10.18 2.93
N ALA A 38 -7.55 8.92 3.17
CA ALA A 38 -6.25 8.64 3.79
C ALA A 38 -5.08 9.18 2.94
N VAL A 39 -5.10 9.03 1.62
CA VAL A 39 -4.05 9.56 0.72
C VAL A 39 -3.98 11.09 0.76
N ARG A 40 -5.13 11.76 0.70
CA ARG A 40 -5.21 13.23 0.74
C ARG A 40 -4.74 13.77 2.08
N ASP A 41 -5.18 13.15 3.17
CA ASP A 41 -5.02 13.68 4.53
C ASP A 41 -3.66 13.28 5.15
N ALA A 42 -2.99 12.25 4.60
CA ALA A 42 -1.67 11.80 5.04
C ALA A 42 -0.64 12.95 5.04
N GLN A 43 0.00 13.15 6.18
CA GLN A 43 1.08 14.13 6.35
C GLN A 43 2.46 13.46 6.23
N SER A 44 2.52 12.14 6.39
CA SER A 44 3.73 11.34 6.30
C SER A 44 3.47 9.98 5.64
N ALA A 45 4.55 9.29 5.24
CA ALA A 45 4.44 7.92 4.72
C ALA A 45 3.87 6.94 5.76
N ALA A 46 4.11 7.18 7.04
CA ALA A 46 3.60 6.33 8.13
C ALA A 46 2.06 6.34 8.20
N ASP A 47 1.41 7.42 7.77
CA ASP A 47 -0.06 7.50 7.75
C ASP A 47 -0.69 6.55 6.72
N LEU A 48 0.09 6.11 5.73
CA LEU A 48 -0.39 5.21 4.66
C LEU A 48 -0.05 3.75 4.90
N VAL A 49 0.75 3.45 5.94
CA VAL A 49 1.05 2.09 6.37
C VAL A 49 0.01 1.66 7.39
N GLY A 50 -0.72 0.59 7.09
CA GLY A 50 -1.50 -0.11 8.10
C GLY A 50 -0.59 -1.09 8.82
N TYR A 51 -0.47 -0.94 10.14
CA TYR A 51 0.19 -1.93 10.99
C TYR A 51 -0.86 -2.89 11.54
N LEU A 52 -1.31 -3.86 10.72
CA LEU A 52 -2.34 -4.85 11.08
C LEU A 52 -3.58 -4.22 11.75
N ASN A 53 -3.86 -2.96 11.42
CA ASN A 53 -4.86 -2.17 12.11
C ASN A 53 -6.17 -2.28 11.35
N TYR A 54 -7.07 -3.12 11.87
CA TYR A 54 -8.39 -3.36 11.30
C TYR A 54 -9.29 -2.10 11.25
N ILE A 55 -8.94 -1.04 11.99
CA ILE A 55 -9.69 0.24 11.98
C ILE A 55 -9.34 1.08 10.75
N HIS A 56 -8.22 0.79 10.07
CA HIS A 56 -7.78 1.52 8.89
C HIS A 56 -7.69 0.58 7.67
N PRO A 57 -8.84 0.19 7.09
CA PRO A 57 -8.86 -0.58 5.86
C PRO A 57 -8.24 0.22 4.70
N TYR A 58 -7.85 -0.47 3.63
CA TYR A 58 -7.30 0.14 2.41
C TYR A 58 -6.02 0.97 2.61
N ARG A 59 -5.12 0.47 3.48
CA ARG A 59 -3.73 0.94 3.62
C ARG A 59 -2.76 -0.18 3.28
N VAL A 60 -1.53 0.17 2.86
CA VAL A 60 -0.50 -0.86 2.61
C VAL A 60 -0.10 -1.52 3.91
N GLN A 61 -0.08 -2.85 3.95
CA GLN A 61 0.41 -3.59 5.10
C GLN A 61 1.87 -3.99 4.83
N LEU A 62 2.74 -3.76 5.80
CA LEU A 62 4.11 -4.25 5.77
C LEU A 62 4.23 -5.36 6.82
N VAL A 63 4.61 -6.54 6.36
CA VAL A 63 4.78 -7.73 7.20
C VAL A 63 6.23 -8.14 7.12
N GLY A 64 6.93 -8.07 8.25
CA GLY A 64 8.34 -8.43 8.38
C GLY A 64 8.54 -9.61 9.32
N ARG A 65 9.78 -9.77 9.78
CA ARG A 65 10.13 -10.87 10.70
C ARG A 65 9.38 -10.82 12.03
N ARG A 66 9.02 -9.63 12.52
CA ARG A 66 8.36 -9.46 13.81
C ARG A 66 6.90 -9.89 13.78
N GLU A 67 6.27 -9.81 12.63
CA GLU A 67 4.86 -10.13 12.43
C GLU A 67 4.64 -11.61 12.09
N VAL A 68 5.71 -12.35 11.75
CA VAL A 68 5.66 -13.75 11.30
C VAL A 68 6.39 -14.72 12.25
N ALA A 69 7.25 -14.22 13.15
CA ALA A 69 7.98 -15.04 14.12
C ALA A 69 7.11 -15.56 15.28
#